data_AF-M1WZB3-F1
#
_entry.id   AF-M1WZB3-F1
#
_cell.length_a   1.000
_cell.length_b   1.000
_cell.length_c   1.000
_cell.angle_alpha   90.00
_cell.angle_beta   90.00
_cell.angle_gamma   90.00
#
_symmetry.space_group_name_H-M   'P 1'
#
loop_
_entity.id
_entity.type
_entity.pdbx_description
1 polymer ?
#
loop_
_entity_poly.entity_id
_entity_poly.type
_entity_poly.pdbx_seq_one_letter_code
_entity_poly.pdbx_strand_id
1 'polypeptide(L)'
;MKKHMFPVILAGGKGERFWPLSRQDRPKQFLSFDGSSQSLLQLTASRLLPISGGWENLWVITSSQLALGVKDQLPQLLSQNLLVESQGRDTAAAVAWASLEIKRRYGDDAIAGFFPSDHWITDKKNSYTL
;
A
#
# COMPACT_ATOMS: atom_id res chain seq x y z
N MET A 1 -25.61 2.90 7.95
CA MET A 1 -24.78 2.06 7.06
C MET A 1 -23.32 2.36 7.35
N LYS A 2 -22.48 1.37 7.68
CA LYS A 2 -21.03 1.59 7.71
C LYS A 2 -20.59 1.83 6.26
N LYS A 3 -20.05 3.02 5.97
CA LYS A 3 -19.39 3.26 4.67
C LYS A 3 -18.15 2.37 4.63
N HIS A 4 -18.09 1.47 3.64
CA HIS A 4 -16.93 0.61 3.45
C HIS A 4 -15.81 1.45 2.82
N MET A 5 -14.72 1.61 3.58
CA MET A 5 -13.50 2.26 3.08
C MET A 5 -12.56 1.18 2.53
N PHE A 6 -12.02 1.43 1.34
CA PHE A 6 -11.10 0.57 0.60
C PHE A 6 -9.75 1.27 0.49
N PRO A 7 -8.81 1.02 1.41
CA PRO A 7 -7.47 1.57 1.31
C PRO A 7 -6.70 0.90 0.18
N VAL A 8 -6.05 1.71 -0.64
CA VAL A 8 -5.23 1.31 -1.77
C VAL A 8 -3.80 1.75 -1.49
N ILE A 9 -2.92 0.78 -1.26
CA ILE A 9 -1.49 1.04 -1.09
C ILE A 9 -0.83 1.14 -2.46
N LEU A 10 -0.20 2.29 -2.74
CA LEU A 10 0.61 2.50 -3.93
C LEU A 10 2.04 2.02 -3.64
N ALA A 11 2.30 0.75 -3.96
CA ALA A 11 3.57 0.05 -3.78
C ALA A 11 4.42 0.08 -5.06
N GLY A 12 4.38 1.18 -5.81
CA GLY A 12 5.06 1.35 -7.09
C GLY A 12 5.71 2.72 -7.20
N GLY A 13 6.99 2.74 -7.56
CA GLY A 13 7.73 3.97 -7.84
C GLY A 13 9.21 3.67 -8.05
N LYS A 14 9.81 4.26 -9.10
CA LYS A 14 11.26 4.16 -9.39
C LYS A 14 12.17 4.78 -8.33
N GLY A 15 11.65 5.23 -7.18
CA GLY A 15 12.48 5.78 -6.12
C GLY A 15 13.22 7.06 -6.50
N GLU A 16 12.73 7.81 -7.51
CA GLU A 16 13.36 9.06 -7.97
C GLU A 16 13.33 10.17 -6.90
N ARG A 17 12.60 9.99 -5.79
CA ARG A 17 12.64 10.91 -4.63
C ARG A 17 13.78 10.63 -3.63
N PHE A 18 14.53 9.53 -3.77
CA PHE A 18 15.64 9.19 -2.85
C PHE A 18 16.80 8.44 -3.52
N TRP A 19 17.27 8.96 -4.66
CA TRP A 19 18.63 8.72 -5.13
C TRP A 19 19.62 9.30 -4.08
N PRO A 20 20.59 8.55 -3.50
CA PRO A 20 21.30 7.37 -4.01
C PRO A 20 21.12 6.07 -3.19
N LEU A 21 20.12 5.97 -2.31
CA LEU A 21 19.90 4.79 -1.44
C LEU A 21 19.12 3.64 -2.13
N SER A 22 18.75 3.78 -3.40
CA SER A 22 17.97 2.79 -4.15
C SER A 22 18.88 1.98 -5.08
N ARG A 23 19.45 0.87 -4.60
CA ARG A 23 20.10 -0.11 -5.49
C ARG A 23 19.04 -0.95 -6.19
N GLN A 24 19.24 -1.20 -7.49
CA GLN A 24 18.34 -1.92 -8.41
C GLN A 24 17.84 -3.29 -7.91
N ASP A 25 18.52 -3.92 -6.94
CA ASP A 25 18.21 -5.29 -6.50
C ASP A 25 17.42 -5.38 -5.18
N ARG A 26 17.17 -4.25 -4.48
CA ARG A 26 16.38 -4.24 -3.23
C ARG A 26 15.53 -2.98 -3.13
N PRO A 27 14.26 -3.04 -3.56
CA PRO A 27 13.33 -1.92 -3.47
C PRO A 27 13.16 -1.49 -2.00
N LYS A 28 13.16 -0.19 -1.73
CA LYS A 28 13.18 0.33 -0.35
C LYS A 28 11.98 -0.04 0.51
N GLN A 29 10.89 -0.43 -0.12
CA GLN A 29 9.69 -0.95 0.54
C GLN A 29 10.00 -2.23 1.35
N PHE A 30 11.11 -2.91 1.03
CA PHE A 30 11.64 -4.07 1.73
C PHE A 30 12.70 -3.76 2.80
N LEU A 31 13.03 -2.48 3.04
CA LEU A 31 14.03 -2.10 4.02
C LEU A 31 13.40 -1.92 5.41
N SER A 32 13.84 -2.74 6.35
CA SER A 32 13.68 -2.52 7.79
C SER A 32 14.63 -1.39 8.22
N PHE A 33 14.10 -0.23 8.62
CA PHE A 33 14.93 0.96 8.92
C PHE A 33 15.31 1.14 10.39
N ASP A 34 14.82 0.29 11.31
CA ASP A 34 14.91 0.51 12.76
C ASP A 34 15.27 -0.75 13.57
N GLY A 35 15.66 -1.84 12.93
CA GLY A 35 15.85 -3.13 13.62
C GLY A 35 14.54 -3.84 13.97
N SER A 36 13.38 -3.34 13.50
CA SER A 36 12.14 -4.10 13.48
C SER A 36 12.12 -5.10 12.31
N SER A 37 11.54 -6.27 12.52
CA SER A 37 11.35 -7.30 11.49
C SER A 37 10.32 -6.92 10.43
N GLN A 38 9.71 -5.73 10.50
CA GLN A 38 8.60 -5.32 9.65
C GLN A 38 9.01 -4.26 8.64
N SER A 39 8.58 -4.47 7.40
CA SER A 39 8.78 -3.56 6.27
C SER A 39 7.82 -2.35 6.31
N LEU A 40 8.15 -1.28 5.56
CA LEU A 40 7.27 -0.11 5.41
C LEU A 40 5.89 -0.47 4.85
N LEU A 41 5.84 -1.44 3.94
CA LEU A 41 4.60 -1.96 3.38
C LEU A 41 3.75 -2.66 4.46
N GLN A 42 4.38 -3.50 5.28
CA GLN A 42 3.70 -4.18 6.40
C GLN A 42 3.20 -3.20 7.46
N LEU A 43 4.00 -2.18 7.78
CA LEU A 43 3.59 -1.12 8.71
C LEU A 43 2.40 -0.31 8.15
N THR A 44 2.43 0.02 6.86
CA THR A 44 1.32 0.72 6.19
C THR A 44 0.06 -0.14 6.19
N ALA A 45 0.15 -1.40 5.80
CA ALA A 45 -0.98 -2.34 5.86
C ALA A 45 -1.56 -2.46 7.27
N SER A 46 -0.69 -2.60 8.29
CA SER A 46 -1.12 -2.74 9.68
C SER A 46 -1.91 -1.54 10.21
N ARG A 47 -1.58 -0.32 9.75
CA ARG A 47 -2.33 0.91 10.08
C ARG A 47 -3.68 0.98 9.36
N LEU A 48 -3.79 0.39 8.16
CA LEU A 48 -4.97 0.47 7.31
C LEU A 48 -6.00 -0.63 7.61
N LEU A 49 -5.59 -1.79 8.11
CA LEU A 49 -6.49 -2.92 8.39
C LEU A 49 -7.64 -2.58 9.36
N PRO A 50 -7.43 -1.84 10.48
CA PRO A 50 -8.54 -1.43 11.34
C PRO A 50 -9.54 -0.52 10.63
N ILE A 51 -9.09 0.25 9.65
CA ILE A 51 -9.91 1.19 8.88
C ILE A 51 -10.68 0.47 7.77
N SER A 52 -10.05 -0.50 7.10
CA SER A 52 -10.67 -1.31 6.05
C SER A 52 -11.65 -2.34 6.62
N GLY A 53 -11.55 -2.67 7.92
CA GLY A 53 -12.33 -3.72 8.56
C GLY A 53 -11.80 -5.13 8.30
N GLY A 54 -10.67 -5.26 7.61
CA GLY A 54 -10.07 -6.55 7.26
C GLY A 54 -9.28 -6.55 5.95
N TRP A 55 -8.67 -7.69 5.64
CA TRP A 55 -7.85 -7.90 4.44
C TRP A 55 -8.65 -7.89 3.13
N GLU A 56 -9.93 -8.24 3.21
CA GLU A 56 -10.86 -8.29 2.08
C GLU A 56 -11.07 -6.93 1.40
N ASN A 57 -10.86 -5.84 2.14
CA ASN A 57 -11.04 -4.47 1.68
C ASN A 57 -9.70 -3.73 1.48
N LEU A 58 -8.55 -4.37 1.76
CA LEU A 58 -7.23 -3.79 1.52
C LEU A 58 -6.77 -4.11 0.09
N TRP A 59 -6.29 -3.08 -0.61
CA TRP A 59 -5.80 -3.17 -1.97
C TRP A 59 -4.35 -2.71 -2.08
N VAL A 60 -3.61 -3.28 -3.02
CA VAL A 60 -2.25 -2.86 -3.34
C VAL A 60 -2.09 -2.74 -4.85
N ILE A 61 -1.52 -1.64 -5.31
CA ILE A 61 -1.08 -1.47 -6.70
C ILE A 61 0.44 -1.50 -6.72
N THR A 62 1.02 -2.29 -7.60
CA THR A 62 2.47 -2.41 -7.74
C THR A 62 2.88 -2.74 -9.16
N SER A 63 4.19 -2.73 -9.45
CA SER A 63 4.71 -3.17 -10.75
C SER A 63 4.93 -4.68 -10.79
N SER A 64 4.94 -5.26 -11.99
CA SER A 64 5.26 -6.69 -12.22
C SER A 64 6.55 -7.17 -11.54
N GLN A 65 7.56 -6.31 -11.48
CA GLN A 65 8.86 -6.59 -10.85
C GLN A 65 8.77 -6.73 -9.32
N LEU A 66 7.79 -6.07 -8.70
CA LEU A 66 7.64 -5.99 -7.24
C LEU A 66 6.51 -6.91 -6.71
N ALA A 67 5.65 -7.42 -7.60
CA ALA A 67 4.46 -8.17 -7.24
C ALA A 67 4.74 -9.40 -6.36
N LEU A 68 5.83 -10.13 -6.63
CA LEU A 68 6.22 -11.28 -5.79
C LEU A 68 6.59 -10.83 -4.37
N GLY A 69 7.44 -9.82 -4.23
CA GLY A 69 7.82 -9.32 -2.92
C GLY A 69 6.63 -8.75 -2.13
N VAL A 70 5.68 -8.08 -2.79
CA VAL A 70 4.44 -7.63 -2.14
C VAL A 70 3.67 -8.82 -1.55
N LYS A 71 3.54 -9.92 -2.29
CA LYS A 71 2.89 -11.14 -1.78
C LYS A 71 3.65 -11.77 -0.62
N ASP A 72 4.99 -11.80 -0.70
CA ASP A 72 5.82 -12.34 0.38
C ASP A 72 5.68 -11.54 1.67
N GLN A 73 5.57 -10.20 1.56
CA GLN A 73 5.39 -9.33 2.71
C GLN A 73 3.97 -9.31 3.27
N LEU A 74 2.96 -9.44 2.40
CA LEU A 74 1.53 -9.42 2.74
C LEU A 74 0.85 -10.73 2.30
N PRO A 75 1.17 -11.89 2.92
CA PRO A 75 0.64 -13.18 2.49
C PRO A 75 -0.89 -13.30 2.65
N GLN A 76 -1.49 -12.44 3.48
CA GLN A 76 -2.93 -12.37 3.72
C GLN A 76 -3.67 -11.51 2.67
N LEU A 77 -2.94 -10.77 1.82
CA LEU A 77 -3.54 -9.97 0.76
C LEU A 77 -4.20 -10.87 -0.29
N LEU A 78 -5.47 -10.62 -0.56
CA LEU A 78 -6.19 -11.36 -1.59
C LEU A 78 -5.58 -11.08 -2.97
N SER A 79 -5.31 -12.13 -3.74
CA SER A 79 -4.71 -11.98 -5.08
C SER A 79 -5.56 -11.08 -6.00
N GLN A 80 -6.88 -11.08 -5.83
CA GLN A 80 -7.80 -10.22 -6.58
C GLN A 80 -7.74 -8.73 -6.20
N ASN A 81 -7.08 -8.38 -5.10
CA ASN A 81 -6.87 -7.02 -4.60
C ASN A 81 -5.43 -6.52 -4.84
N LEU A 82 -4.58 -7.34 -5.48
CA LEU A 82 -3.24 -6.97 -5.93
C LEU A 82 -3.31 -6.59 -7.41
N LEU A 83 -3.29 -5.30 -7.70
CA LEU A 83 -3.23 -4.78 -9.07
C LEU A 83 -1.78 -4.66 -9.51
N VAL A 84 -1.43 -5.36 -10.59
CA VAL A 84 -0.06 -5.42 -11.11
C VAL A 84 0.02 -4.67 -12.43
N GLU A 85 0.71 -3.53 -12.41
CA GLU A 85 1.00 -2.74 -13.60
C GLU A 85 2.15 -3.36 -14.39
N SER A 86 2.00 -3.41 -15.72
CA SER A 86 3.05 -3.89 -16.62
C SER A 86 4.28 -2.99 -16.58
N GLN A 87 4.08 -1.66 -16.45
CA GLN A 87 5.11 -0.67 -16.19
C GLN A 87 4.58 0.40 -15.24
N GLY A 88 5.21 0.56 -14.06
CA GLY A 88 4.85 1.59 -13.09
C GLY A 88 5.25 2.98 -13.58
N ARG A 89 4.41 3.59 -14.42
CA ARG A 89 4.72 4.84 -15.12
C ARG A 89 3.91 6.04 -14.62
N ASP A 90 2.66 5.86 -14.17
CA ASP A 90 1.77 6.99 -13.87
C ASP A 90 0.84 6.71 -12.68
N THR A 91 0.91 7.57 -11.66
CA THR A 91 0.05 7.51 -10.46
C THR A 91 -1.43 7.73 -10.80
N ALA A 92 -1.75 8.57 -11.79
CA ALA A 92 -3.12 8.83 -12.18
C ALA A 92 -3.77 7.59 -12.83
N ALA A 93 -3.01 6.86 -13.66
CA ALA A 93 -3.49 5.61 -14.25
C ALA A 93 -3.75 4.54 -13.18
N ALA A 94 -2.81 4.39 -12.23
CA ALA A 94 -2.96 3.49 -11.09
C ALA A 94 -4.21 3.82 -10.25
N VAL A 95 -4.38 5.09 -9.90
CA VAL A 95 -5.55 5.58 -9.14
C VAL A 95 -6.84 5.31 -9.92
N ALA A 96 -6.90 5.66 -11.20
CA ALA A 96 -8.08 5.45 -12.03
C ALA A 96 -8.45 3.97 -12.12
N TRP A 97 -7.46 3.08 -12.32
CA TRP A 97 -7.70 1.65 -12.41
C TRP A 97 -8.26 1.08 -11.11
N ALA A 98 -7.67 1.40 -9.95
CA ALA A 98 -8.19 0.94 -8.67
C ALA A 98 -9.58 1.51 -8.36
N SER A 99 -9.82 2.80 -8.65
CA SER A 99 -11.13 3.40 -8.47
C SER A 99 -12.20 2.69 -9.30
N LEU A 100 -11.92 2.39 -10.58
CA LEU A 100 -12.84 1.66 -11.45
C LEU A 100 -13.10 0.24 -10.95
N GLU A 101 -12.06 -0.48 -10.51
CA GLU A 101 -12.22 -1.85 -10.06
C GLU A 101 -12.98 -1.94 -8.72
N ILE A 102 -12.72 -1.02 -7.79
CA ILE A 102 -13.45 -0.91 -6.53
C ILE A 102 -14.91 -0.55 -6.80
N LYS A 103 -15.17 0.46 -7.64
CA LYS A 103 -16.53 0.85 -8.05
C LYS A 103 -17.28 -0.34 -8.67
N ARG A 104 -16.63 -1.06 -9.59
CA ARG A 104 -17.22 -2.22 -10.28
C ARG A 104 -17.62 -3.33 -9.31
N ARG A 105 -16.85 -3.55 -8.24
CA ARG A 105 -17.08 -4.65 -7.29
C ARG A 105 -18.01 -4.29 -6.13
N TYR A 106 -17.98 -3.03 -5.68
CA TYR A 106 -18.63 -2.62 -4.43
C TYR A 106 -19.66 -1.49 -4.59
N GLY A 107 -19.84 -0.97 -5.81
CA GLY A 107 -20.85 0.05 -6.13
C GLY A 107 -20.37 1.49 -5.98
N ASP A 108 -21.27 2.42 -6.28
CA ASP A 108 -20.98 3.87 -6.36
C ASP A 108 -20.70 4.53 -5.01
N ASP A 109 -21.16 3.92 -3.91
CA ASP A 109 -20.96 4.42 -2.54
C ASP A 109 -19.61 4.02 -1.93
N ALA A 110 -18.78 3.26 -2.67
CA ALA A 110 -17.48 2.80 -2.21
C ALA A 110 -16.49 3.96 -2.04
N ILE A 111 -15.83 4.04 -0.88
CA ILE A 111 -14.83 5.07 -0.60
C ILE A 111 -13.44 4.48 -0.75
N ALA A 112 -12.71 4.89 -1.79
CA ALA A 112 -11.30 4.52 -1.97
C ALA A 112 -10.37 5.58 -1.36
N GLY A 113 -9.39 5.15 -0.57
CA GLY A 113 -8.33 6.01 -0.03
C GLY A 113 -6.96 5.57 -0.55
N PHE A 114 -6.13 6.50 -1.02
CA PHE A 114 -4.84 6.16 -1.62
C PHE A 114 -3.67 6.51 -0.69
N PHE A 115 -2.80 5.53 -0.43
CA PHE A 115 -1.72 5.63 0.55
C PHE A 115 -0.41 5.17 -0.09
N PRO A 116 0.66 5.98 -0.11
CA PRO A 116 1.93 5.51 -0.63
C PRO A 116 2.60 4.56 0.37
N SER A 117 3.30 3.54 -0.14
CA SER A 117 3.90 2.48 0.68
C SER A 117 5.12 2.92 1.52
N ASP A 118 5.66 4.11 1.25
CA ASP A 118 6.90 4.63 1.81
C ASP A 118 6.69 5.71 2.89
N HIS A 119 5.46 5.90 3.37
CA HIS A 119 5.20 6.84 4.46
C HIS A 119 5.72 6.30 5.81
N TRP A 120 6.86 6.84 6.23
CA TRP A 120 7.36 6.76 7.60
C TRP A 120 6.57 7.74 8.49
N ILE A 121 5.55 7.23 9.17
CA ILE A 121 4.80 7.99 10.19
C ILE A 121 5.39 7.65 11.56
N THR A 122 6.29 8.50 12.05
CA THR A 122 6.65 8.57 13.47
C THR A 122 5.72 9.55 14.17
N ASP A 123 4.54 9.08 14.53
CA ASP A 123 3.81 9.76 15.59
C ASP A 123 3.12 8.73 16.48
N LYS A 124 3.90 8.15 17.39
CA LYS A 124 3.33 7.60 18.62
C LYS A 124 3.04 8.80 19.52
N LYS A 125 1.83 9.37 19.41
CA LYS A 125 1.31 10.27 20.43
C LYS A 125 1.40 9.56 21.79
N ASN A 126 2.35 9.97 22.61
CA ASN A 126 2.31 9.73 24.05
C ASN A 126 2.75 11.02 24.75
N SER A 127 1.79 11.91 24.94
CA SER A 127 1.89 13.04 25.86
C SER A 127 0.52 13.24 26.50
N TYR A 128 0.12 12.23 27.28
CA TYR A 128 -0.72 12.47 28.45
C TYR A 128 0.21 13.01 29.53
N THR A 129 0.24 14.32 29.70
CA THR A 129 0.78 14.96 30.89
C THR A 129 -0.42 15.59 31.60
N LEU A 130 -0.84 14.95 32.69
CA LEU A 130 -1.40 15.62 33.86
C LEU A 130 -0.40 15.40 34.99
#